data_AF-A0A8H3QJU9-F1
#
_entry.id   AF-A0A8H3QJU9-F1
#
_cell.length_a   1.000
_cell.length_b   1.000
_cell.length_c   1.000
_cell.angle_alpha   90.00
_cell.angle_beta   90.00
_cell.angle_gamma   90.00
#
_symmetry.space_group_name_H-M   'P 1'
#
loop_
_entity.id
_entity.type
_entity.pdbx_description
1 polymer ?
#
loop_
_entity_poly.entity_id
_entity_poly.type
_entity_poly.pdbx_seq_one_letter_code
_entity_poly.pdbx_strand_id
1 'polypeptide(L)'
;MERPSTPPSILRLQSDQEFELPAPRQDDRSISEYFKLSPDNKKRAEEFGVKKPLKEIVKYLVRKPTLSTEIQKYKVGELKQGNESVRKFYQKLERLRKLSECDEEDLRKKIFCGISSKNQDEVKLWGMNLPLDELIKRLETLEQLSE
;
A
#
# COMPACT_ATOMS: atom_id res chain seq x y z
N MET A 1 -10.77 43.87 29.55
CA MET A 1 -9.55 43.74 28.72
C MET A 1 -9.48 42.30 28.26
N GLU A 2 -10.07 42.00 27.11
CA GLU A 2 -10.10 40.65 26.54
C GLU A 2 -9.03 40.54 25.45
N ARG A 3 -8.21 39.48 25.49
CA ARG A 3 -7.20 39.18 24.47
C ARG A 3 -7.86 38.34 23.36
N PRO A 4 -7.76 38.72 22.08
CA PRO A 4 -8.23 37.86 21.00
C PRO A 4 -7.26 36.70 20.76
N SER A 5 -7.84 35.50 20.70
CA SER A 5 -7.24 34.23 20.28
C SER A 5 -7.03 34.25 18.76
N THR A 6 -5.80 34.07 18.30
CA THR A 6 -5.49 33.77 16.89
C THR A 6 -5.27 32.27 16.70
N PRO A 7 -5.91 31.64 15.70
CA PRO A 7 -5.80 30.20 15.45
C PRO A 7 -4.44 29.84 14.81
N PRO A 8 -3.93 28.61 15.01
CA PRO A 8 -2.72 28.16 14.33
C PRO A 8 -3.01 28.01 12.83
N SER A 9 -2.32 28.81 12.02
CA SER A 9 -2.42 28.77 10.56
C SER A 9 -1.88 27.45 10.03
N ILE A 10 -2.80 26.58 9.62
CA ILE A 10 -2.53 25.44 8.73
C ILE A 10 -2.46 26.01 7.31
N LEU A 11 -1.42 25.58 6.57
CA LEU A 11 -1.16 25.75 5.13
C LEU A 11 -0.40 27.01 4.68
N ARG A 12 0.88 26.79 4.36
CA ARG A 12 1.42 27.20 3.05
C ARG A 12 2.56 26.25 2.64
N LEU A 13 2.20 25.13 2.02
CA LEU A 13 3.13 24.39 1.17
C LEU A 13 3.27 25.19 -0.12
N GLN A 14 4.30 26.03 -0.20
CA GLN A 14 4.77 26.54 -1.49
C GLN A 14 5.51 25.38 -2.17
N SER A 15 4.99 24.93 -3.31
CA SER A 15 5.38 23.68 -3.97
C SER A 15 6.62 23.77 -4.86
N ASP A 16 7.28 24.91 -4.97
CA ASP A 16 8.25 25.13 -6.06
C ASP A 16 9.66 25.51 -5.59
N GLN A 17 10.06 25.10 -4.38
CA GLN A 17 11.46 25.14 -4.01
C GLN A 17 12.09 23.77 -4.29
N GLU A 18 12.69 23.63 -5.47
CA GLU A 18 13.68 22.57 -5.71
C GLU A 18 14.76 22.71 -4.64
N PHE A 19 14.67 21.87 -3.62
CA PHE A 19 15.71 21.72 -2.61
C PHE A 19 16.87 21.01 -3.30
N GLU A 20 17.75 21.77 -3.96
CA GLU A 20 19.02 21.26 -4.45
C GLU A 20 19.83 20.77 -3.25
N LEU A 21 19.71 19.46 -2.99
CA LEU A 21 20.47 18.80 -1.95
C LEU A 21 21.91 18.58 -2.43
N PRO A 22 22.92 18.89 -1.60
CA PRO A 22 24.30 18.65 -1.95
C PRO A 22 24.52 17.16 -2.27
N ALA A 23 25.37 16.90 -3.27
CA ALA A 23 25.69 15.55 -3.72
C ALA A 23 26.09 14.65 -2.53
N PRO A 24 25.65 13.37 -2.50
CA PRO A 24 25.93 12.47 -1.39
C PRO A 24 27.43 12.26 -1.28
N ARG A 25 28.07 12.85 -0.27
CA ARG A 25 29.45 12.51 0.09
C ARG A 25 29.39 11.20 0.87
N GLN A 26 30.22 10.24 0.48
CA GLN A 26 30.41 8.97 1.20
C GLN A 26 31.12 9.23 2.54
N ASP A 27 30.44 9.90 3.45
CA ASP A 27 30.79 9.86 4.86
C ASP A 27 29.87 8.81 5.50
N ASP A 28 30.42 7.97 6.38
CA ASP A 28 29.70 6.98 7.20
C ASP A 28 28.67 7.61 8.18
N ARG A 29 28.21 8.85 7.92
CA ARG A 29 27.08 9.43 8.62
C ARG A 29 25.83 8.66 8.24
N SER A 30 25.47 7.76 9.14
CA SER A 30 24.19 7.07 9.18
C SER A 30 23.07 8.00 8.73
N ILE A 31 22.26 7.56 7.76
CA ILE A 31 21.04 8.25 7.27
C ILE A 31 20.17 8.76 8.44
N SER A 32 20.23 8.10 9.60
CA SER A 32 19.54 8.52 10.82
C SER A 32 19.94 9.91 11.32
N GLU A 33 21.20 10.31 11.13
CA GLU A 33 21.75 11.59 11.58
C GLU A 33 21.29 12.73 10.66
N TYR A 34 21.16 12.47 9.35
CA TYR A 34 20.65 13.44 8.38
C TYR A 34 19.14 13.69 8.50
N PHE A 35 18.37 12.68 8.85
CA PHE A 35 16.90 12.74 8.81
C PHE A 35 16.20 12.81 10.17
N LYS A 36 16.91 12.79 11.30
CA LYS A 36 16.31 12.64 12.65
C LYS A 36 15.09 11.69 12.61
N LEU A 37 15.29 10.52 12.02
CA LEU A 37 14.20 9.56 11.86
C LEU A 37 13.72 9.12 13.24
N SER A 38 12.40 9.06 13.43
CA SER A 38 11.81 8.34 14.56
C SER A 38 12.44 6.93 14.64
N PRO A 39 12.64 6.35 15.84
CA PRO A 39 13.15 4.98 15.99
C PRO A 39 12.47 3.96 15.06
N ASP A 40 11.15 4.08 14.86
CA ASP A 40 10.40 3.23 13.96
C ASP A 40 10.79 3.43 12.49
N ASN A 41 11.03 4.67 12.08
CA ASN A 41 11.45 4.99 10.71
C ASN A 41 12.89 4.55 10.46
N LYS A 42 13.76 4.64 11.48
CA LYS A 42 15.15 4.18 11.41
C LYS A 42 15.21 2.66 11.14
N LYS A 43 14.51 1.86 11.95
CA LYS A 43 14.43 0.40 11.77
C LYS A 43 13.91 0.02 10.37
N ARG A 44 12.86 0.72 9.90
CA ARG A 44 12.28 0.49 8.56
C ARG A 44 13.24 0.85 7.42
N ALA A 45 14.04 1.90 7.57
CA ALA A 45 15.06 2.27 6.59
C ALA A 45 16.20 1.23 6.53
N GLU A 46 16.58 0.68 7.68
CA GLU A 46 17.56 -0.41 7.78
C GLU A 46 17.04 -1.71 7.14
N GLU A 47 15.79 -2.12 7.43
CA GLU A 47 15.13 -3.27 6.80
C GLU A 47 14.97 -3.13 5.28
N PHE A 48 14.67 -1.92 4.79
CA PHE A 48 14.55 -1.65 3.36
C PHE A 48 15.90 -1.74 2.62
N GLY A 49 17.01 -1.59 3.34
CA GLY A 49 18.36 -1.65 2.82
C GLY A 49 18.93 -0.26 2.54
N VAL A 50 19.90 0.15 3.36
CA VAL A 50 20.59 1.45 3.33
C VAL A 50 21.34 1.73 2.01
N LYS A 51 21.52 0.70 1.16
CA LYS A 51 22.12 0.82 -0.18
C LYS A 51 21.17 1.37 -1.25
N LYS A 52 19.88 1.56 -0.94
CA LYS A 52 18.90 2.11 -1.89
C LYS A 52 18.99 3.64 -1.97
N PRO A 53 18.62 4.25 -3.11
CA PRO A 53 18.61 5.71 -3.24
C PRO A 53 17.73 6.36 -2.17
N LEU A 54 18.20 7.46 -1.58
CA LEU A 54 17.53 8.17 -0.51
C LEU A 54 16.08 8.55 -0.85
N LYS A 55 15.81 8.94 -2.11
CA LYS A 55 14.47 9.22 -2.63
C LYS A 55 13.48 8.06 -2.45
N GLU A 56 13.96 6.82 -2.57
CA GLU A 56 13.12 5.63 -2.41
C GLU A 56 12.88 5.32 -0.95
N ILE A 57 13.91 5.51 -0.11
CA ILE A 57 13.81 5.35 1.35
C ILE A 57 12.78 6.36 1.89
N VAL A 58 12.85 7.63 1.50
CA VAL A 58 11.87 8.64 1.92
C VAL A 58 10.46 8.30 1.43
N LYS A 59 10.29 7.89 0.16
CA LYS A 59 9.00 7.42 -0.39
C LYS A 59 8.44 6.24 0.42
N TYR A 60 9.29 5.31 0.82
CA TYR A 60 8.93 4.15 1.64
C TYR A 60 8.55 4.55 3.07
N LEU A 61 9.27 5.49 3.68
CA LEU A 61 9.02 5.96 5.05
C LEU A 61 7.78 6.85 5.17
N VAL A 62 7.48 7.64 4.14
CA VAL A 62 6.28 8.50 4.05
C VAL A 62 5.03 7.66 3.77
N ARG A 63 5.17 6.53 3.05
CA ARG A 63 4.07 5.55 2.95
C ARG A 63 3.72 5.04 4.34
N LYS A 64 2.43 5.04 4.68
CA LYS A 64 1.94 4.57 5.98
C LYS A 64 2.51 3.18 6.28
N PRO A 65 3.04 2.90 7.47
CA PRO A 65 3.62 1.60 7.82
C PRO A 65 2.68 0.43 7.50
N THR A 66 1.38 0.60 7.76
CA THR A 66 0.33 -0.38 7.42
C THR A 66 0.29 -0.70 5.92
N LEU A 67 0.40 0.32 5.06
CA LEU A 67 0.44 0.12 3.60
C LEU A 67 1.72 -0.60 3.17
N SER A 68 2.85 -0.34 3.84
CA SER A 68 4.09 -1.07 3.56
C SER A 68 3.93 -2.57 3.84
N THR A 69 3.39 -2.92 5.00
CA THR A 69 3.13 -4.33 5.37
C THR A 69 2.12 -4.98 4.44
N GLU A 70 1.06 -4.27 4.05
CA GLU A 70 0.09 -4.81 3.09
C GLU A 70 0.68 -5.01 1.68
N ILE A 71 1.59 -4.14 1.23
CA ILE A 71 2.31 -4.32 -0.03
C ILE A 71 3.21 -5.57 0.04
N GLN A 72 3.89 -5.79 1.17
CA GLN A 72 4.70 -7.01 1.35
C GLN A 72 3.81 -8.26 1.32
N LYS A 73 2.73 -8.29 2.11
CA LYS A 73 1.74 -9.39 2.12
C LYS A 73 1.14 -9.62 0.73
N TYR A 74 0.86 -8.54 -0.01
CA TYR A 74 0.41 -8.62 -1.39
C TYR A 74 1.44 -9.29 -2.28
N LYS A 75 2.72 -8.93 -2.18
CA LYS A 75 3.79 -9.53 -2.99
C LYS A 75 3.95 -11.03 -2.74
N VAL A 76 3.84 -11.46 -1.47
CA VAL A 76 3.98 -12.87 -1.08
C VAL A 76 2.67 -13.68 -1.19
N GLY A 77 1.53 -13.05 -1.52
CA GLY A 77 0.25 -13.75 -1.70
C GLY A 77 -0.48 -14.11 -0.40
N GLU A 78 -0.16 -13.43 0.70
CA GLU A 78 -0.72 -13.73 2.03
C GLU A 78 -2.01 -12.97 2.36
N LEU A 79 -2.46 -12.05 1.49
CA LEU A 79 -3.69 -11.32 1.71
C LEU A 79 -4.91 -12.22 1.54
N LYS A 80 -5.79 -12.21 2.53
CA LYS A 80 -7.06 -12.94 2.55
C LYS A 80 -8.22 -11.97 2.65
N GLN A 81 -9.35 -12.34 2.04
CA GLN A 81 -10.60 -11.60 2.12
C GLN A 81 -11.09 -11.50 3.58
N GLY A 82 -11.02 -12.57 4.37
CA GLY A 82 -11.54 -12.53 5.74
C GLY A 82 -13.02 -12.15 5.77
N ASN A 83 -13.37 -11.09 6.51
CA ASN A 83 -14.75 -10.62 6.69
C ASN A 83 -15.12 -9.40 5.81
N GLU A 84 -14.21 -8.90 4.96
CA GLU A 84 -14.57 -7.84 4.01
C GLU A 84 -15.30 -8.41 2.79
N SER A 85 -16.17 -7.60 2.19
CA SER A 85 -16.86 -7.98 0.96
C SER A 85 -15.87 -8.19 -0.18
N VAL A 86 -16.22 -9.06 -1.14
CA VAL A 86 -15.42 -9.34 -2.34
C VAL A 86 -15.05 -8.04 -3.05
N ARG A 87 -15.99 -7.11 -3.17
CA ARG A 87 -15.77 -5.81 -3.83
C ARG A 87 -14.68 -4.99 -3.13
N LYS A 88 -14.71 -4.93 -1.79
CA LYS A 88 -13.71 -4.20 -1.00
C LYS A 88 -12.34 -4.86 -1.10
N PHE A 89 -12.28 -6.19 -0.99
CA PHE A 89 -11.03 -6.94 -1.15
C PHE A 89 -10.41 -6.73 -2.53
N TYR A 90 -11.23 -6.78 -3.59
CA TYR A 90 -10.78 -6.53 -4.94
C TYR A 90 -10.17 -5.13 -5.11
N GLN A 91 -10.87 -4.08 -4.66
CA GLN A 91 -10.37 -2.71 -4.72
C GLN A 91 -9.05 -2.54 -3.93
N LYS A 92 -8.92 -3.24 -2.80
CA LYS A 92 -7.69 -3.26 -2.01
C LYS A 92 -6.53 -3.86 -2.80
N LEU A 93 -6.72 -5.03 -3.40
CA LEU A 93 -5.71 -5.68 -4.23
C LEU A 93 -5.34 -4.84 -5.46
N GLU A 94 -6.32 -4.21 -6.12
CA GLU A 94 -6.07 -3.34 -7.27
C GLU A 94 -5.22 -2.11 -6.90
N ARG A 95 -5.49 -1.50 -5.74
CA ARG A 95 -4.67 -0.41 -5.18
C ARG A 95 -3.25 -0.90 -4.88
N LEU A 96 -3.11 -2.08 -4.27
CA LEU A 96 -1.80 -2.63 -3.92
C LEU A 96 -0.99 -3.01 -5.17
N ARG A 97 -1.63 -3.53 -6.23
CA ARG A 97 -1.02 -3.75 -7.54
C ARG A 97 -0.39 -2.46 -8.09
N LYS A 98 -1.15 -1.36 -8.09
CA LYS A 98 -0.68 -0.04 -8.56
C LYS A 98 0.52 0.47 -7.75
N LEU A 99 0.66 0.05 -6.49
CA LEU A 99 1.74 0.45 -5.60
C LEU A 99 2.97 -0.48 -5.64
N SER A 100 2.78 -1.72 -6.09
CA SER A 100 3.79 -2.78 -6.11
C SER A 100 4.38 -3.05 -7.49
N GLU A 101 3.86 -2.43 -8.55
CA GLU A 101 4.27 -2.62 -9.95
C GLU A 101 4.17 -4.10 -10.38
N CYS A 102 3.05 -4.75 -10.05
CA CYS A 102 2.77 -6.14 -10.49
C CYS A 102 1.79 -6.16 -11.67
N ASP A 103 1.87 -7.25 -12.44
CA ASP A 103 1.08 -7.47 -13.65
C ASP A 103 -0.38 -7.86 -13.31
N GLU A 104 -1.25 -7.82 -14.32
CA GLU A 104 -2.67 -8.18 -14.15
C GLU A 104 -2.87 -9.67 -13.88
N GLU A 105 -2.06 -10.53 -14.48
CA GLU A 105 -2.09 -11.98 -14.26
C GLU A 105 -1.78 -12.33 -12.79
N ASP A 106 -0.86 -11.58 -12.18
CA ASP A 106 -0.53 -11.71 -10.76
C ASP A 106 -1.69 -11.26 -9.87
N LEU A 107 -2.41 -10.19 -10.25
CA LEU A 107 -3.61 -9.77 -9.55
C LEU A 107 -4.68 -10.87 -9.58
N ARG A 108 -4.89 -11.50 -10.75
CA ARG A 108 -5.83 -12.61 -10.92
C ARG A 108 -5.50 -13.78 -9.99
N LYS A 109 -4.25 -14.22 -9.97
CA LYS A 109 -3.78 -15.30 -9.08
C LYS A 109 -4.00 -14.95 -7.61
N LYS A 110 -3.67 -13.70 -7.21
CA LYS A 110 -3.82 -13.24 -5.82
C LYS A 110 -5.27 -13.17 -5.37
N ILE A 111 -6.19 -12.79 -6.27
CA ILE A 111 -7.63 -12.84 -5.98
C ILE A 111 -8.06 -14.27 -5.72
N PHE A 112 -7.76 -15.21 -6.61
CA PHE A 112 -8.19 -16.60 -6.47
C PHE A 112 -7.64 -17.28 -5.22
N CYS A 113 -6.39 -17.01 -4.84
CA CYS A 113 -5.82 -17.55 -3.60
C CYS A 113 -6.29 -16.81 -2.33
N GLY A 114 -6.82 -15.59 -2.49
CA GLY A 114 -7.14 -14.68 -1.41
C GLY A 114 -8.61 -14.65 -1.00
N ILE A 115 -9.54 -14.90 -1.93
CA ILE A 115 -10.99 -14.96 -1.65
C ILE A 115 -11.35 -16.16 -0.76
N SER A 116 -12.51 -16.09 -0.11
CA SER A 116 -13.02 -17.15 0.76
C SER A 116 -13.16 -18.50 0.02
N SER A 117 -13.06 -19.62 0.74
CA SER A 117 -13.21 -20.96 0.15
C SER A 117 -14.53 -21.12 -0.61
N LYS A 118 -15.63 -20.62 -0.04
CA LYS A 118 -16.95 -20.56 -0.70
C LYS A 118 -16.86 -19.86 -2.05
N ASN A 119 -16.27 -18.67 -2.08
CA ASN A 119 -16.11 -17.89 -3.31
C ASN A 119 -15.15 -18.57 -4.32
N GLN A 120 -14.13 -19.30 -3.85
CA GLN A 120 -13.24 -20.07 -4.73
C GLN A 120 -13.98 -21.18 -5.46
N ASP A 121 -14.91 -21.87 -4.79
CA ASP A 121 -15.66 -22.97 -5.40
C ASP A 121 -16.66 -22.46 -6.44
N GLU A 122 -17.32 -21.33 -6.20
CA GLU A 122 -18.18 -20.64 -7.18
C GLU A 122 -17.40 -20.23 -8.43
N VAL A 123 -16.20 -19.69 -8.24
CA VAL A 123 -15.31 -19.32 -9.36
C VAL A 123 -14.91 -20.53 -10.20
N LYS A 124 -14.65 -21.69 -9.57
CA LYS A 124 -14.36 -22.94 -10.30
C LYS A 124 -15.56 -23.37 -11.12
N LEU A 125 -16.78 -23.23 -10.59
CA LEU A 125 -18.03 -23.58 -11.28
C LEU A 125 -18.31 -22.70 -12.50
N TRP A 126 -18.01 -21.39 -12.42
CA TRP A 126 -18.25 -20.47 -13.54
C TRP A 126 -17.16 -20.50 -14.62
N GLY A 127 -16.01 -21.07 -14.30
CA GLY A 127 -14.85 -21.13 -15.18
C GLY A 127 -13.85 -20.01 -14.93
N MET A 128 -12.59 -20.40 -14.76
CA MET A 128 -11.48 -19.49 -14.44
C MET A 128 -11.06 -18.57 -15.58
N ASN A 129 -11.78 -18.53 -16.71
CA ASN A 129 -11.45 -17.69 -17.87
C ASN A 129 -12.32 -16.43 -17.99
N LEU A 130 -13.31 -16.26 -17.11
CA LEU A 130 -14.16 -15.07 -17.12
C LEU A 130 -13.35 -13.77 -16.90
N PRO A 131 -13.78 -12.64 -17.48
CA PRO A 131 -13.23 -11.34 -17.14
C PRO A 131 -13.31 -11.09 -15.63
N LEU A 132 -12.25 -10.49 -15.08
CA LEU A 132 -12.12 -10.30 -13.63
C LEU A 132 -13.28 -9.47 -13.06
N ASP A 133 -13.67 -8.39 -13.75
CA ASP A 133 -14.78 -7.53 -13.35
C ASP A 133 -16.12 -8.28 -13.32
N GLU A 134 -16.35 -9.19 -14.27
CA GLU A 134 -17.57 -9.99 -14.32
C GLU A 134 -17.62 -10.98 -13.14
N LEU A 135 -16.49 -11.62 -12.84
CA LEU A 135 -16.36 -12.54 -11.73
C LEU A 135 -16.61 -11.84 -10.38
N ILE A 136 -16.02 -10.66 -10.18
CA ILE A 136 -16.25 -9.85 -8.97
C ILE A 136 -17.73 -9.47 -8.85
N LYS A 137 -18.37 -9.06 -9.95
CA LYS A 137 -19.79 -8.71 -9.94
C LYS A 137 -20.68 -9.90 -9.55
N ARG A 138 -20.41 -11.10 -10.06
CA ARG A 138 -21.19 -12.30 -9.70
C ARG A 138 -20.99 -12.70 -8.23
N LEU A 139 -19.74 -12.66 -7.73
CA LEU A 139 -19.44 -12.92 -6.33
C LEU A 139 -20.12 -11.91 -5.39
N GLU A 140 -20.13 -10.63 -5.76
CA GLU A 140 -20.82 -9.58 -5.00
C GLU A 140 -22.33 -9.84 -4.91
N THR A 141 -22.97 -10.26 -6.01
CA THR A 141 -24.38 -10.68 -5.99
C THR A 141 -24.61 -11.88 -5.07
N LEU A 142 -23.71 -12.87 -5.06
CA LEU A 142 -23.83 -14.03 -4.17
C LEU A 142 -23.69 -13.65 -2.69
N GLU A 143 -22.79 -12.73 -2.36
CA GLU A 143 -22.65 -12.23 -0.99
C GLU A 143 -23.96 -11.59 -0.52
N GLN A 144 -24.57 -10.74 -1.34
CA GLN A 144 -25.85 -10.06 -1.05
C GLN A 144 -27.05 -11.01 -0.91
N LEU A 145 -27.02 -12.15 -1.60
CA LEU A 145 -28.07 -13.17 -1.50
C LEU A 145 -27.91 -14.09 -0.28
N SER A 146 -26.75 -14.02 0.40
CA SER A 146 -26.43 -14.85 1.55
C SER A 146 -26.51 -14.14 2.90
N GLU A 147 -26.82 -12.84 2.89
CA GLU A 147 -27.26 -12.04 4.05
C GLU A 147 -28.78 -12.14 4.26
#